data_AF-A0A9D5IHQ7-F1
#
_entry.id   AF-A0A9D5IHQ7-F1
#
_cell.length_a   1.000
_cell.length_b   1.000
_cell.length_c   1.000
_cell.angle_alpha   90.00
_cell.angle_beta   90.00
_cell.angle_gamma   90.00
#
_symmetry.space_group_name_H-M   'P 1'
#
loop_
_entity.id
_entity.type
_entity.pdbx_description
1 polymer ?
#
loop_
_entity_poly.entity_id
_entity_poly.type
_entity_poly.pdbx_seq_one_letter_code
_entity_poly.pdbx_strand_id
1 'polypeptide(L)'
;MEYELGGDFSDQRLKARLGTLLGDLSQRIGGTLPMACHDWTETKADYRSFSNRESMRGIVLAGNFAAITRFGETSGTVLALHDTIEFKFQRNTPLARAGCLPTDCSGWFSSYRHRD
;
A
#
# COMPACT_ATOMS: atom_id res chain seq x y z
N MET A 1 -14.53 -5.20 -4.64
CA MET A 1 -13.25 -4.78 -4.03
C MET A 1 -12.77 -5.73 -2.94
N GLU A 2 -13.67 -6.32 -2.13
CA GLU A 2 -13.29 -7.28 -1.08
C GLU A 2 -12.49 -8.51 -1.56
N TYR A 3 -12.62 -8.89 -2.83
CA TYR A 3 -11.85 -9.99 -3.44
C TYR A 3 -10.34 -9.72 -3.54
N GLU A 4 -9.92 -8.46 -3.43
CA GLU A 4 -8.51 -8.03 -3.37
C GLU A 4 -7.95 -8.08 -1.93
N LEU A 5 -8.78 -8.37 -0.92
CA LEU A 5 -8.37 -8.52 0.47
C LEU A 5 -8.24 -10.01 0.81
N GLY A 6 -7.07 -10.57 0.52
CA GLY A 6 -6.80 -12.01 0.58
C GLY A 6 -6.16 -12.55 1.86
N GLY A 7 -5.80 -11.68 2.81
CA GLY A 7 -5.23 -12.14 4.09
C GLY A 7 -6.26 -12.70 5.07
N ASP A 8 -5.80 -13.49 6.03
CA ASP A 8 -6.63 -13.98 7.13
C ASP A 8 -6.99 -12.85 8.08
N PHE A 9 -8.28 -12.56 8.20
CA PHE A 9 -8.81 -11.62 9.18
C PHE A 9 -9.26 -12.40 10.40
N SER A 10 -8.57 -12.19 11.53
CA SER A 10 -9.04 -12.67 12.83
C SER A 10 -10.40 -12.05 13.21
N ASP A 11 -10.69 -10.84 12.73
CA ASP A 11 -11.98 -10.16 12.86
C ASP A 11 -12.58 -9.83 11.47
N GLN A 12 -13.65 -10.53 11.12
CA GLN A 12 -14.38 -10.33 9.85
C GLN A 12 -15.03 -8.94 9.74
N ARG A 13 -15.31 -8.26 10.86
CA ARG A 13 -15.84 -6.89 10.84
C ARG A 13 -14.78 -5.91 10.35
N LEU A 14 -13.51 -6.15 10.67
CA LEU A 14 -12.40 -5.36 10.13
C LEU A 14 -12.26 -5.58 8.62
N LYS A 15 -12.50 -6.81 8.13
CA LYS A 15 -12.51 -7.11 6.69
C LYS A 15 -13.56 -6.33 5.94
N ALA A 16 -14.82 -6.46 6.38
CA ALA A 16 -15.95 -5.80 5.73
C ALA A 16 -15.75 -4.27 5.70
N ARG A 17 -15.35 -3.70 6.84
CA ARG A 17 -15.07 -2.27 6.95
C ARG A 17 -13.96 -1.81 6.01
N LEU A 18 -12.83 -2.51 5.97
CA LEU A 18 -11.73 -2.17 5.07
C LEU A 18 -12.16 -2.29 3.61
N GLY A 19 -12.98 -3.28 3.28
CA GLY A 19 -13.58 -3.45 1.96
C GLY A 19 -14.44 -2.26 1.54
N THR A 20 -15.35 -1.81 2.41
CA THR A 20 -16.17 -0.61 2.20
C THR A 20 -15.29 0.62 2.00
N LEU A 21 -14.36 0.86 2.91
CA LEU A 21 -13.49 2.04 2.88
C LEU A 21 -12.64 2.12 1.61
N LEU A 22 -12.02 1.01 1.18
CA LEU A 22 -11.28 0.99 -0.07
C LEU A 22 -12.21 1.26 -1.24
N GLY A 23 -13.45 0.76 -1.20
CA GLY A 23 -14.48 1.02 -2.20
C GLY A 23 -14.73 2.52 -2.33
N ASP A 24 -14.94 3.20 -1.22
CA ASP A 24 -15.19 4.64 -1.19
C ASP A 24 -13.97 5.45 -1.63
N LEU A 25 -12.76 5.05 -1.23
CA LEU A 25 -11.50 5.65 -1.69
C LEU A 25 -11.31 5.49 -3.21
N SER A 26 -11.72 4.36 -3.79
CA SER A 26 -11.61 4.12 -5.23
C SER A 26 -12.52 5.03 -6.06
N GLN A 27 -13.65 5.44 -5.51
CA GLN A 27 -14.54 6.43 -6.14
C GLN A 27 -14.02 7.87 -5.97
N ARG A 28 -13.00 8.07 -5.13
CA ARG A 28 -12.50 9.38 -4.71
C ARG A 28 -10.97 9.45 -4.82
N ILE A 29 -10.43 9.00 -5.95
CA ILE A 29 -8.98 9.03 -6.20
C ILE A 29 -8.46 10.48 -6.03
N GLY A 30 -7.43 10.64 -5.21
CA GLY A 30 -6.86 11.95 -4.87
C GLY A 30 -7.56 12.69 -3.72
N GLY A 31 -8.69 12.15 -3.22
CA GLY A 31 -9.38 12.64 -2.04
C GLY A 31 -8.65 12.28 -0.74
N THR A 32 -8.94 13.02 0.32
CA THR A 32 -8.42 12.68 1.67
C THR A 32 -9.26 11.57 2.31
N LEU A 33 -8.68 10.88 3.29
CA LEU A 33 -9.40 9.83 4.01
C LEU A 33 -10.73 10.32 4.63
N PRO A 34 -10.79 11.49 5.33
CA PRO A 34 -12.05 12.01 5.84
C PRO A 34 -13.09 12.36 4.77
N MET A 35 -12.68 12.59 3.51
CA MET A 35 -13.63 12.83 2.41
C MET A 35 -14.30 11.54 1.92
N ALA A 36 -13.74 10.37 2.25
CA ALA A 36 -14.35 9.08 1.98
C ALA A 36 -15.29 8.63 3.10
N CYS A 37 -15.13 9.16 4.32
CA CYS A 37 -15.97 8.82 5.48
C CYS A 37 -17.23 9.70 5.55
N HIS A 38 -18.33 9.15 6.03
CA HIS A 38 -19.60 9.87 6.22
C HIS A 38 -19.62 10.68 7.52
N ASP A 39 -18.98 10.18 8.58
CA ASP A 39 -18.94 10.86 9.87
C ASP A 39 -17.59 10.76 10.61
N TRP A 40 -17.52 11.44 11.75
CA TRP A 40 -16.31 11.50 12.57
C TRP A 40 -15.99 10.19 13.30
N THR A 41 -17.00 9.39 13.59
CA THR A 41 -16.84 8.07 14.22
C THR A 41 -16.20 7.09 13.25
N GLU A 42 -16.68 7.10 12.00
CA GLU A 42 -16.12 6.37 10.87
C GLU A 42 -14.69 6.81 10.59
N THR A 43 -14.47 8.12 10.41
CA THR A 43 -13.13 8.69 10.21
C THR A 43 -12.12 8.20 11.25
N LYS A 44 -12.45 8.29 12.54
CA LYS A 44 -11.55 7.87 13.62
C LYS A 44 -11.26 6.38 13.58
N ALA A 45 -12.27 5.56 13.31
CA ALA A 45 -12.07 4.13 13.33
C ALA A 45 -11.37 3.61 12.05
N ASP A 46 -11.39 4.36 10.96
CA ASP A 46 -10.55 4.10 9.78
C ASP A 46 -9.08 4.44 10.05
N TYR A 47 -8.81 5.59 10.70
CA TYR A 47 -7.45 5.89 11.19
C TYR A 47 -6.93 4.81 12.16
N ARG A 48 -7.79 4.25 13.02
CA ARG A 48 -7.42 3.11 13.88
C ARG A 48 -7.11 1.85 13.08
N SER A 49 -7.88 1.58 12.03
CA SER A 49 -7.63 0.45 11.13
C SER A 49 -6.26 0.59 10.45
N PHE A 50 -5.91 1.77 9.91
CA PHE A 50 -4.61 2.00 9.26
C PHE A 50 -3.41 2.05 10.22
N SER A 51 -3.62 2.42 11.48
CA SER A 51 -2.55 2.42 12.49
C SER A 51 -2.23 1.03 13.02
N ASN A 52 -3.10 0.03 12.78
CA ASN A 52 -2.81 -1.36 13.08
C ASN A 52 -1.96 -2.02 11.97
N ARG A 53 -0.63 -1.91 12.13
CA ARG A 53 0.36 -2.24 11.10
C ARG A 53 0.42 -3.73 10.71
N GLU A 54 0.24 -4.62 11.68
CA GLU A 54 0.32 -6.08 11.46
C GLU A 54 -0.88 -6.57 10.62
N SER A 55 -2.05 -6.00 10.85
CA SER A 55 -3.26 -6.34 10.09
C SER A 55 -3.22 -5.74 8.68
N MET A 56 -2.80 -4.49 8.50
CA MET A 56 -2.96 -3.82 7.20
C MET A 56 -1.97 -4.31 6.13
N ARG A 57 -0.67 -4.44 6.46
CA ARG A 57 0.35 -4.80 5.46
C ARG A 57 0.22 -6.24 4.99
N GLY A 58 0.02 -7.18 5.92
CA GLY A 58 -0.09 -8.59 5.59
C GLY A 58 -1.28 -8.88 4.68
N ILE A 59 -2.42 -8.24 4.96
CA ILE A 59 -3.68 -8.51 4.28
C ILE A 59 -3.70 -7.98 2.85
N VAL A 60 -3.33 -6.71 2.66
CA VAL A 60 -3.33 -6.09 1.32
C VAL A 60 -2.31 -6.79 0.42
N LEU A 61 -1.14 -7.13 0.96
CA LEU A 61 -0.10 -7.79 0.19
C LEU A 61 -0.46 -9.25 -0.13
N ALA A 62 -1.09 -9.98 0.79
CA ALA A 62 -1.56 -11.34 0.55
C ALA A 62 -2.62 -11.39 -0.57
N GLY A 63 -3.54 -10.44 -0.59
CA GLY A 63 -4.51 -10.32 -1.69
C GLY A 63 -3.85 -10.08 -3.05
N ASN A 64 -2.89 -9.15 -3.09
CA ASN A 64 -2.13 -8.87 -4.30
C ASN A 64 -1.32 -10.11 -4.78
N PHE A 65 -0.70 -10.86 -3.87
CA PHE A 65 -0.02 -12.11 -4.21
C PHE A 65 -0.99 -13.15 -4.77
N ALA A 66 -2.17 -13.32 -4.16
CA ALA A 66 -3.18 -14.24 -4.66
C ALA A 66 -3.67 -13.85 -6.07
N ALA A 67 -3.82 -12.56 -6.35
CA ALA A 67 -4.16 -12.06 -7.69
C ALA A 67 -3.05 -12.36 -8.71
N ILE A 68 -1.78 -12.16 -8.35
CA ILE A 68 -0.62 -12.50 -9.19
C ILE A 68 -0.56 -14.00 -9.46
N THR A 69 -0.82 -14.86 -8.46
CA THR A 69 -0.84 -16.31 -8.64
C THR A 69 -1.89 -16.75 -9.66
N ARG A 70 -3.12 -16.21 -9.57
CA ARG A 70 -4.18 -16.46 -10.58
C ARG A 70 -3.73 -16.05 -11.99
N PHE A 71 -3.01 -14.93 -12.11
CA PHE A 71 -2.47 -14.49 -13.39
C PHE A 71 -1.42 -15.46 -13.94
N GLY A 72 -0.59 -16.05 -13.07
CA GLY A 72 0.40 -17.07 -13.45
C GLY A 72 -0.21 -18.37 -14.01
N GLU A 73 -1.49 -18.64 -13.78
CA GLU A 73 -2.22 -19.78 -14.36
C GLU A 73 -2.72 -19.49 -15.80
N THR A 74 -2.56 -18.26 -16.30
CA THR A 74 -3.00 -17.87 -17.63
C THR A 74 -2.11 -18.51 -18.71
N SER A 75 -2.73 -19.02 -19.77
CA SER A 75 -1.99 -19.57 -20.92
C SER A 75 -1.41 -18.45 -21.79
N GLY A 76 -0.13 -18.57 -22.17
CA GLY A 76 0.54 -17.64 -23.08
C GLY A 76 1.77 -16.96 -22.47
N THR A 77 2.35 -16.02 -23.21
CA THR A 77 3.54 -15.28 -22.77
C THR A 77 3.14 -14.14 -21.83
N VAL A 78 3.82 -14.05 -20.67
CA VAL A 78 3.65 -12.98 -19.69
C VAL A 78 4.80 -11.97 -19.80
N LEU A 79 4.48 -10.68 -19.86
CA LEU A 79 5.44 -9.59 -19.71
C LEU A 79 5.46 -9.11 -18.25
N ALA A 80 6.54 -9.39 -17.54
CA ALA A 80 6.76 -8.87 -16.19
C ALA A 80 7.51 -7.53 -16.24
N LEU A 81 6.78 -6.42 -16.06
CA LEU A 81 7.37 -5.08 -16.00
C LEU A 81 8.02 -4.87 -14.63
N HIS A 82 9.31 -4.54 -14.62
CA HIS A 82 10.04 -4.21 -13.39
C HIS A 82 10.52 -2.77 -13.47
N ASP A 83 10.18 -1.99 -12.45
CA ASP A 83 10.61 -0.61 -12.28
C ASP A 83 10.85 -0.33 -10.79
N THR A 84 11.63 0.70 -10.47
CA THR A 84 11.89 1.14 -9.10
C THR A 84 11.19 2.46 -8.83
N ILE A 85 10.29 2.49 -7.85
CA ILE A 85 9.58 3.69 -7.42
C ILE A 85 10.03 4.12 -6.02
N GLU A 86 10.01 5.42 -5.77
CA GLU A 86 10.29 6.02 -4.47
C GLU A 86 9.06 6.80 -3.97
N PHE A 87 8.75 6.70 -2.68
CA PHE A 87 7.74 7.53 -2.02
C PHE A 87 8.42 8.56 -1.13
N LYS A 88 8.32 9.85 -1.49
CA LYS A 88 8.86 10.97 -0.70
C LYS A 88 7.82 11.50 0.29
N PHE A 89 8.19 11.58 1.56
CA PHE A 89 7.36 12.15 2.62
C PHE A 89 8.05 13.38 3.23
N GLN A 90 7.39 14.53 3.21
CA GLN A 90 7.83 15.74 3.89
C GLN A 90 6.94 16.00 5.10
N ARG A 91 7.54 16.11 6.29
CA ARG A 91 6.85 16.32 7.58
C ARG A 91 7.71 17.14 8.52
N ASN A 92 7.08 17.84 9.46
CA ASN A 92 7.78 18.60 10.52
C ASN A 92 8.66 17.69 11.41
N THR A 93 8.26 16.43 11.57
CA THR A 93 9.03 15.41 12.28
C THR A 93 9.42 14.32 11.29
N PRO A 94 10.72 14.06 11.10
CA PRO A 94 11.20 13.00 10.22
C PRO A 94 10.64 11.63 10.64
N LEU A 95 10.28 10.81 9.64
CA LEU A 95 9.85 9.44 9.93
C LEU A 95 11.07 8.60 10.31
N ALA A 96 11.19 8.24 11.59
CA ALA A 96 12.37 7.57 12.15
C ALA A 96 12.80 6.26 11.46
N ARG A 97 11.95 5.66 10.61
CA ARG A 97 12.23 4.41 9.87
C ARG A 97 12.21 4.59 8.33
N ALA A 98 12.06 5.81 7.82
CA ALA A 98 12.29 6.07 6.40
C ALA A 98 13.80 6.11 6.13
N GLY A 99 14.24 5.45 5.05
CA GLY A 99 15.61 5.62 4.55
C GLY A 99 15.79 6.97 3.88
N CYS A 100 17.04 7.32 3.57
CA CYS A 100 17.34 8.50 2.78
C CYS A 100 17.06 8.24 1.31
N LEU A 101 16.49 9.23 0.61
CA LEU A 101 16.36 9.18 -0.85
C LEU A 101 17.67 9.65 -1.51
N PRO A 102 17.99 9.19 -2.73
CA PRO A 102 19.24 9.55 -3.42
C PRO A 102 19.42 11.06 -3.61
N THR A 103 18.33 11.79 -3.75
CA THR A 103 18.34 13.26 -3.89
C THR A 103 18.66 13.99 -2.58
N ASP A 104 18.51 13.32 -1.44
CA ASP A 104 18.79 13.87 -0.11
C ASP A 104 20.16 13.39 0.44
N CYS A 105 20.86 12.48 -0.28
CA CYS A 105 22.21 11.99 0.06
C CYS A 105 23.17 12.19 -1.13
N SER A 106 24.10 13.13 -0.99
CA SER A 106 25.08 13.57 -2.00
C SER A 106 26.15 12.53 -2.41
N GLY A 107 25.88 11.22 -2.48
CA GLY A 107 26.96 10.26 -2.73
C GLY A 107 26.65 8.83 -3.18
N TRP A 108 25.42 8.39 -3.36
CA TRP A 108 25.18 6.95 -3.61
C TRP A 108 25.40 6.47 -5.06
N PHE A 109 25.38 7.38 -6.05
CA PHE A 109 25.57 7.03 -7.47
C PHE A 109 27.01 7.13 -8.00
N SER A 110 28.01 7.42 -7.16
CA SER A 110 29.40 7.55 -7.65
C SER A 110 30.19 6.23 -7.70
N SER A 111 29.73 5.15 -7.07
CA SER A 111 30.51 3.91 -6.94
C SER A 111 30.18 2.81 -7.95
N TYR A 112 29.15 2.97 -8.78
CA TYR A 112 28.80 2.04 -9.86
C TYR A 112 29.26 2.59 -11.22
N ARG A 113 30.54 2.93 -11.34
CA ARG A 113 31.17 3.09 -12.66
C ARG A 113 31.70 1.72 -13.05
N HIS A 114 31.11 1.13 -14.09
CA HIS A 114 31.51 -0.12 -14.72
C HIS A 114 33.04 -0.18 -14.82
N ARG A 115 33.65 -1.23 -14.26
CA ARG A 115 34.97 -1.67 -14.72
C ARG A 115 34.70 -2.61 -15.89
N ASP A 116 35.29 -2.26 -17.02
CA ASP A 116 35.35 -3.08 -18.24
C ASP A 116 36.02 -4.44 -17.98
#